data_AF-A0AAV8WLT3-F1
#
_entry.id   AF-A0AAV8WLT3-F1
#
_cell.length_a   1.000
_cell.length_b   1.000
_cell.length_c   1.000
_cell.angle_alpha   90.00
_cell.angle_beta   90.00
_cell.angle_gamma   90.00
#
_symmetry.space_group_name_H-M   'P 1'
#
loop_
_entity.id
_entity.type
_entity.pdbx_description
1 polymer ?
#
loop_
_entity_poly.entity_id
_entity_poly.type
_entity_poly.pdbx_seq_one_letter_code
_entity_poly.pdbx_strand_id
1 'polypeptide(L)'
;MKRTLFDLLLKFLHFSNNEDNTANNDRLSKIRNIQQITCQRFQKILIPDRDVVIDETMVPWRGRLVFRQYLLAKSHKYGVKIYKVCTPEGYTYNLIIYAGKNRYGHSYNISMELMKGHLNEGGTPYVDNFYTSVHLVSTLLDKKTYICGTLQSNPKRIPKTVTSQKLKKKQIYVEENQEGTRVIK
;
A
#
# COMPACT_ATOMS: atom_id res chain seq x y z
N MET A 1 -27.75 24.74 -5.85
CA MET A 1 -26.74 25.81 -5.62
C MET A 1 -26.53 26.57 -6.92
N LYS A 2 -26.40 27.91 -6.91
CA LYS A 2 -26.09 28.67 -8.14
C LYS A 2 -24.68 28.30 -8.62
N ARG A 3 -24.47 28.20 -9.94
CA ARG A 3 -23.16 27.86 -10.55
C ARG A 3 -22.02 28.73 -9.99
N THR A 4 -22.23 30.04 -9.93
CA THR A 4 -21.24 31.00 -9.41
C THR A 4 -20.82 30.71 -7.97
N LEU A 5 -21.77 30.33 -7.11
CA LEU A 5 -21.48 30.00 -5.72
C LEU A 5 -20.66 28.69 -5.64
N PHE A 6 -21.01 27.71 -6.46
CA PHE A 6 -20.27 26.44 -6.53
C PHE A 6 -18.81 26.65 -6.95
N ASP A 7 -18.57 27.46 -7.99
CA ASP A 7 -17.22 27.75 -8.49
C ASP A 7 -16.37 28.52 -7.45
N LEU A 8 -16.99 29.45 -6.71
CA LEU A 8 -16.32 30.16 -5.62
C LEU A 8 -15.92 29.21 -4.50
N LEU A 9 -16.83 28.32 -4.06
CA LEU A 9 -16.52 27.35 -3.02
C LEU A 9 -15.40 26.40 -3.43
N LEU A 10 -15.41 25.90 -4.67
CA LEU A 10 -14.33 25.05 -5.18
C LEU A 10 -12.98 25.76 -5.23
N LYS A 11 -12.97 27.05 -5.59
CA LYS A 11 -11.74 27.84 -5.72
C LYS A 11 -11.07 28.12 -4.37
N PHE A 12 -11.86 28.31 -3.32
CA PHE A 12 -11.38 28.70 -1.99
C PHE A 12 -11.48 27.57 -0.95
N LEU A 13 -11.70 26.33 -1.38
CA LEU A 13 -11.70 25.18 -0.49
C LEU A 13 -10.29 24.89 0.04
N HIS A 14 -10.14 24.96 1.36
CA HIS A 14 -8.87 24.74 2.06
C HIS A 14 -9.08 23.86 3.30
N PHE A 15 -8.07 23.05 3.64
CA PHE A 15 -8.12 22.09 4.75
C PHE A 15 -6.99 22.26 5.77
N SER A 16 -6.19 23.32 5.62
CA SER A 16 -5.04 23.64 6.46
C SER A 16 -4.98 25.14 6.72
N ASN A 17 -4.55 25.53 7.91
CA ASN A 17 -4.19 26.92 8.18
C ASN A 17 -2.87 27.25 7.48
N ASN A 18 -2.83 28.32 6.68
CA ASN A 18 -1.63 28.75 5.97
C ASN A 18 -0.63 29.49 6.88
N GLU A 19 -1.06 29.89 8.08
CA GLU A 19 -0.20 30.54 9.08
C GLU A 19 0.67 29.52 9.85
N ASP A 20 0.32 28.23 9.79
CA ASP A 20 1.05 27.16 10.46
C ASP A 20 2.33 26.82 9.68
N ASN A 21 3.47 27.37 10.13
CA ASN A 21 4.79 27.15 9.52
C ASN A 21 5.42 25.76 9.80
N THR A 22 4.68 24.81 10.39
CA THR A 22 5.14 23.44 10.65
C THR A 22 5.30 22.60 9.37
N ALA A 23 4.85 23.12 8.23
CA ALA A 23 4.74 22.43 6.96
C ALA A 23 6.03 22.31 6.12
N ASN A 24 7.15 22.93 6.52
CA ASN A 24 8.33 23.12 5.65
C ASN A 24 8.96 21.83 5.10
N ASN A 25 8.63 20.65 5.64
CA ASN A 25 9.14 19.37 5.14
C ASN A 25 8.06 18.31 4.84
N ASP A 26 6.77 18.60 5.05
CA ASP A 26 5.67 17.70 4.69
C ASP A 26 4.92 18.18 3.44
N ARG A 27 5.17 17.50 2.32
CA ARG A 27 4.51 17.77 1.03
C ARG A 27 3.00 17.52 1.05
N LEU A 28 2.48 16.81 2.06
CA LEU A 28 1.05 16.52 2.23
C LEU A 28 0.40 17.40 3.31
N SER A 29 1.13 18.34 3.93
CA SER A 29 0.65 19.23 5.00
C SER A 29 -0.76 19.80 4.74
N LYS A 30 -1.01 20.29 3.52
CA LYS A 30 -2.30 20.89 3.11
C LYS A 30 -3.50 19.95 3.17
N ILE A 31 -3.29 18.64 3.13
CA ILE A 31 -4.36 17.62 3.13
C ILE A 31 -4.21 16.59 4.26
N ARG A 32 -3.17 16.73 5.10
CA ARG A 32 -2.81 15.75 6.12
C ARG A 32 -3.96 15.49 7.09
N ASN A 33 -4.61 16.56 7.55
CA ASN A 33 -5.72 16.49 8.49
C ASN A 33 -6.88 15.67 7.91
N ILE A 34 -7.26 15.93 6.65
CA ILE A 34 -8.33 15.19 5.98
C ILE A 34 -7.95 13.73 5.76
N GLN A 35 -6.71 13.46 5.35
CA GLN A 35 -6.22 12.09 5.22
C GLN A 35 -6.34 11.33 6.54
N GLN A 36 -5.87 11.92 7.65
CA GLN A 36 -5.89 11.29 8.97
C GLN A 36 -7.32 11.04 9.46
N ILE A 37 -8.20 12.04 9.37
CA ILE A 37 -9.62 11.90 9.76
C ILE A 37 -10.28 10.79 8.94
N THR A 38 -9.99 10.72 7.63
CA THR A 38 -10.53 9.70 6.74
C THR A 38 -10.06 8.30 7.13
N CYS A 39 -8.74 8.10 7.33
CA CYS A 39 -8.19 6.81 7.76
C CYS A 39 -8.75 6.38 9.12
N GLN A 40 -8.80 7.29 10.10
CA GLN A 40 -9.36 7.01 11.43
C GLN A 40 -10.83 6.59 11.33
N ARG A 41 -11.60 7.24 10.46
CA ARG A 41 -13.01 6.91 10.26
C ARG A 41 -13.16 5.54 9.59
N PHE A 42 -12.32 5.21 8.61
CA PHE A 42 -12.34 3.90 7.97
C PHE A 42 -12.04 2.77 8.94
N GLN A 43 -10.96 2.91 9.71
CA GLN A 43 -10.55 1.93 10.72
C GLN A 43 -11.61 1.73 11.81
N LYS A 44 -12.40 2.76 12.12
CA LYS A 44 -13.46 2.69 13.13
C LYS A 44 -14.75 2.03 12.62
N ILE A 45 -15.06 2.17 11.34
CA ILE A 45 -16.34 1.69 10.78
C ILE A 45 -16.31 0.19 10.52
N LEU A 46 -15.22 -0.32 9.97
CA LEU A 46 -15.06 -1.73 9.65
C LEU A 46 -13.68 -2.19 10.06
N ILE A 47 -13.64 -3.18 10.95
CA ILE A 47 -12.44 -3.96 11.23
C ILE A 47 -12.43 -5.09 10.19
N PRO A 48 -11.40 -5.18 9.34
CA PRO A 48 -11.30 -6.26 8.38
C PRO A 48 -11.26 -7.62 9.08
N ASP A 49 -11.83 -8.63 8.43
CA ASP A 49 -11.66 -10.02 8.83
C ASP A 49 -10.23 -10.49 8.51
N ARG A 50 -10.04 -11.81 8.40
CA ARG A 50 -8.74 -12.41 8.13
C ARG A 50 -8.08 -11.86 6.86
N ASP A 51 -8.82 -11.78 5.75
CA ASP A 51 -8.21 -11.58 4.43
C ASP A 51 -8.25 -10.10 4.04
N VAL A 52 -7.10 -9.55 3.66
CA VAL A 52 -6.98 -8.17 3.17
C VAL A 52 -6.07 -8.10 1.97
N VAL A 53 -6.21 -7.07 1.13
CA VAL A 53 -5.45 -6.88 -0.10
C VAL A 53 -4.67 -5.59 -0.02
N ILE A 54 -3.35 -5.64 -0.23
CA ILE A 54 -2.52 -4.43 -0.35
C ILE A 54 -2.21 -4.19 -1.83
N ASP A 55 -2.60 -3.02 -2.32
CA ASP A 55 -2.36 -2.63 -3.70
C ASP A 55 -2.31 -1.09 -3.86
N GLU A 56 -2.07 -0.63 -5.07
CA GLU A 56 -1.93 0.76 -5.44
C GLU A 56 -3.07 1.22 -6.33
N THR A 57 -3.60 2.38 -6.00
CA THR A 57 -4.50 3.12 -6.88
C THR A 57 -3.85 4.41 -7.34
N MET A 58 -4.33 4.92 -8.48
CA MET A 58 -3.82 6.14 -9.07
C MET A 58 -4.96 7.11 -9.31
N VAL A 59 -4.91 8.26 -8.62
CA VAL A 59 -5.89 9.34 -8.76
C VAL A 59 -5.42 10.27 -9.88
N PRO A 60 -6.17 10.39 -11.00
CA PRO A 60 -5.73 11.15 -12.16
C PRO A 60 -5.45 12.62 -11.81
N TRP A 61 -4.26 13.11 -12.17
CA TRP A 61 -3.89 14.50 -11.98
C TRP A 61 -2.83 14.94 -12.98
N ARG A 62 -3.11 16.01 -13.74
CA ARG A 62 -2.19 16.57 -14.75
C ARG A 62 -1.60 17.93 -14.38
N GLY A 63 -2.08 18.56 -13.30
CA GLY A 63 -1.56 19.85 -12.82
C GLY A 63 -0.12 19.76 -12.30
N ARG A 64 0.42 20.93 -11.92
CA ARG A 64 1.75 21.04 -11.29
C ARG A 64 1.66 20.51 -9.86
N LEU A 65 2.30 19.37 -9.61
CA LEU A 65 2.38 18.75 -8.29
C LEU A 65 3.73 18.02 -8.17
N VAL A 66 4.47 18.31 -7.10
CA VAL A 66 5.86 17.86 -6.92
C VAL A 66 6.00 16.34 -6.89
N PHE A 67 4.99 15.64 -6.37
CA PHE A 67 5.00 14.18 -6.19
C PHE A 67 4.10 13.43 -7.17
N ARG A 68 3.64 14.09 -8.24
CA ARG A 68 2.92 13.44 -9.34
C ARG A 68 3.74 12.29 -9.92
N GLN A 69 3.11 11.12 -10.07
CA GLN A 69 3.71 9.94 -10.65
C GLN A 69 3.32 9.77 -12.11
N TYR A 70 4.23 9.15 -12.87
CA TYR A 70 3.97 8.64 -14.21
C TYR A 70 4.06 7.11 -14.20
N LEU A 71 2.96 6.43 -14.53
CA LEU A 71 2.88 4.97 -14.59
C LEU A 71 2.37 4.56 -15.97
N LEU A 72 3.28 4.07 -16.82
CA LEU A 72 2.99 3.74 -18.21
C LEU A 72 1.92 2.63 -18.34
N ALA A 73 1.93 1.66 -17.42
CA ALA A 73 1.06 0.49 -17.44
C ALA A 73 -0.36 0.76 -16.92
N LYS A 74 -0.67 1.97 -16.44
CA LYS A 74 -2.00 2.32 -15.92
C LYS A 74 -2.78 3.15 -16.94
N SER A 75 -4.10 2.98 -16.99
CA SER A 75 -5.00 3.63 -17.97
C SER A 75 -4.86 5.15 -17.96
N HIS A 76 -4.86 5.73 -16.76
CA HIS A 76 -4.38 7.09 -16.56
C HIS A 76 -2.88 7.00 -16.30
N LYS A 77 -2.07 7.70 -17.10
CA LYS A 77 -0.61 7.64 -16.95
C LYS A 77 -0.07 8.60 -15.91
N TYR A 78 -0.76 9.71 -15.65
CA TYR A 78 -0.32 10.77 -14.74
C TYR A 78 -1.28 10.95 -13.58
N GLY A 79 -0.75 11.00 -12.36
CA GLY A 79 -1.52 11.41 -11.20
C GLY A 79 -0.87 11.12 -9.87
N VAL A 80 -1.67 10.97 -8.83
CA VAL A 80 -1.21 10.73 -7.45
C VAL A 80 -1.32 9.24 -7.15
N LYS A 81 -0.18 8.62 -6.83
CA LYS A 81 -0.14 7.21 -6.40
C LYS A 81 -0.54 7.13 -4.93
N ILE A 82 -1.48 6.23 -4.62
CA ILE A 82 -1.95 5.94 -3.26
C ILE A 82 -1.80 4.45 -3.02
N TYR A 83 -1.12 4.09 -1.94
CA TYR A 83 -1.08 2.74 -1.41
C TYR A 83 -2.28 2.54 -0.51
N LYS A 84 -2.97 1.41 -0.60
CA LYS A 84 -4.12 1.12 0.26
C LYS A 84 -4.18 -0.34 0.65
N VAL A 85 -4.77 -0.60 1.81
CA VAL A 85 -5.20 -1.93 2.23
C VAL A 85 -6.71 -1.97 2.20
N CYS A 86 -7.25 -2.99 1.56
CA CYS A 86 -8.67 -3.17 1.34
C CYS A 86 -9.15 -4.55 1.81
N THR A 87 -10.43 -4.66 2.14
CA THR A 87 -11.09 -5.95 2.26
C THR A 87 -11.36 -6.55 0.87
N PRO A 88 -11.65 -7.85 0.75
CA PRO A 88 -11.98 -8.50 -0.53
C PRO A 88 -13.22 -7.88 -1.21
N GLU A 89 -14.15 -7.33 -0.43
CA GLU A 89 -15.36 -6.63 -0.90
C GLU A 89 -15.06 -5.22 -1.41
N GLY A 90 -13.81 -4.74 -1.28
CA GLY A 90 -13.36 -3.45 -1.78
C GLY A 90 -13.43 -2.30 -0.77
N TYR A 91 -13.74 -2.58 0.50
CA TYR A 91 -13.68 -1.55 1.54
C TYR A 91 -12.24 -1.13 1.80
N THR A 92 -11.96 0.17 1.92
CA THR A 92 -10.60 0.64 2.23
C THR A 92 -10.42 0.81 3.72
N TYR A 93 -9.53 0.03 4.33
CA TYR A 93 -9.24 0.12 5.76
C TYR A 93 -8.22 1.22 6.09
N ASN A 94 -7.14 1.30 5.31
CA ASN A 94 -6.09 2.30 5.51
C ASN A 94 -5.43 2.68 4.17
N LEU A 95 -4.84 3.88 4.09
CA LEU A 95 -4.18 4.39 2.89
C LEU A 95 -3.00 5.31 3.20
N ILE A 96 -2.03 5.33 2.28
CA ILE A 96 -0.84 6.16 2.32
C ILE A 96 -0.65 6.82 0.96
N ILE A 97 -0.57 8.15 0.93
CA ILE A 97 -0.32 8.92 -0.29
C ILE A 97 1.19 8.96 -0.56
N TYR A 98 1.61 8.61 -1.77
CA TYR A 98 3.00 8.72 -2.18
C TYR A 98 3.37 10.20 -2.42
N ALA A 99 4.31 10.72 -1.61
CA ALA A 99 4.77 12.11 -1.69
C ALA A 99 6.23 12.25 -2.17
N GLY A 100 6.83 11.22 -2.76
CA GLY A 100 8.22 11.20 -3.22
C GLY A 100 9.17 10.38 -2.34
N LYS A 101 10.48 10.55 -2.53
CA LYS A 101 11.52 9.85 -1.77
C LYS A 101 11.63 10.43 -0.35
N ASN A 102 10.96 9.82 0.64
CA ASN A 102 11.40 9.90 2.04
C ASN A 102 10.90 8.73 2.92
N ARG A 103 11.83 8.31 3.81
CA ARG A 103 11.78 7.48 5.04
C ARG A 103 11.54 5.98 4.98
N TYR A 104 10.95 5.44 3.92
CA TYR A 104 10.52 4.04 3.93
C TYR A 104 11.23 3.25 2.83
N GLY A 105 12.11 2.31 3.21
CA GLY A 105 12.50 1.19 2.34
C GLY A 105 11.22 0.60 1.75
N HIS A 106 11.06 0.73 0.42
CA HIS A 106 9.76 1.09 -0.16
C HIS A 106 8.61 0.17 0.23
N SER A 107 8.70 -1.12 -0.01
CA SER A 107 7.57 -2.01 0.19
C SER A 107 7.34 -2.41 1.63
N TYR A 108 8.38 -2.88 2.33
CA TYR A 108 8.27 -3.39 3.70
C TYR A 108 7.58 -2.39 4.63
N ASN A 109 8.06 -1.15 4.65
CA ASN A 109 7.55 -0.13 5.54
C ASN A 109 6.13 0.33 5.17
N ILE A 110 5.82 0.36 3.86
CA ILE A 110 4.46 0.67 3.39
C ILE A 110 3.50 -0.42 3.86
N SER A 111 3.85 -1.70 3.71
CA SER A 111 3.03 -2.81 4.18
C SER A 111 2.82 -2.75 5.70
N MET A 112 3.88 -2.51 6.47
CA MET A 112 3.79 -2.41 7.93
C MET A 112 2.93 -1.23 8.39
N GLU A 113 3.04 -0.07 7.74
CA GLU A 113 2.25 1.12 8.10
C GLU A 113 0.77 0.96 7.67
N LEU A 114 0.50 0.33 6.52
CA LEU A 114 -0.87 0.05 6.09
C LEU A 114 -1.58 -0.94 7.03
N MET A 115 -0.87 -1.99 7.45
CA MET A 115 -1.39 -3.02 8.35
C MET A 115 -1.45 -2.59 9.81
N LYS A 116 -0.97 -1.39 10.16
CA LYS A 116 -0.98 -0.88 11.53
C LYS A 116 -2.41 -0.90 12.10
N GLY A 117 -2.57 -1.51 13.26
CA GLY A 117 -3.88 -1.71 13.89
C GLY A 117 -4.63 -2.96 13.45
N HIS A 118 -4.07 -3.76 12.53
CA HIS A 118 -4.60 -5.06 12.09
C HIS A 118 -3.47 -6.11 12.04
N LEU A 119 -2.48 -5.96 12.93
CA LEU A 119 -1.39 -6.92 13.15
C LEU A 119 -1.72 -7.76 14.39
N ASN A 120 -1.23 -8.99 14.42
CA ASN A 120 -1.41 -9.96 15.52
C ASN A 120 -2.80 -10.57 15.67
N GLU A 121 -3.65 -10.45 14.65
CA GLU A 121 -5.03 -10.97 14.64
C GLU A 121 -5.17 -12.23 13.76
N GLY A 122 -4.06 -12.80 13.28
CA GLY A 122 -4.10 -13.93 12.34
C GLY A 122 -4.50 -13.54 10.92
N GLY A 123 -4.58 -12.24 10.62
CA GLY A 123 -4.87 -11.71 9.29
C GLY A 123 -3.85 -12.14 8.23
N THR A 124 -4.26 -12.16 6.98
CA THR A 124 -3.51 -12.60 5.80
C THR A 124 -3.62 -11.53 4.71
N PRO A 125 -2.69 -10.56 4.67
CA PRO A 125 -2.50 -9.70 3.51
C PRO A 125 -2.12 -10.49 2.24
N TYR A 126 -2.88 -10.23 1.18
CA TYR A 126 -2.61 -10.64 -0.19
C TYR A 126 -1.97 -9.49 -0.94
N VAL A 127 -0.78 -9.72 -1.50
CA VAL A 127 0.04 -8.65 -2.06
C VAL A 127 0.73 -9.07 -3.36
N ASP A 128 1.12 -8.10 -4.19
CA ASP A 128 1.90 -8.36 -5.40
C ASP A 128 3.41 -8.51 -5.11
N ASN A 129 4.20 -8.66 -6.16
CA ASN A 129 5.65 -8.81 -6.06
C ASN A 129 6.41 -7.55 -5.67
N PHE A 130 5.79 -6.38 -5.76
CA PHE A 130 6.38 -5.13 -5.29
C PHE A 130 6.46 -5.16 -3.76
N TYR A 131 5.42 -5.66 -3.10
CA TYR A 131 5.35 -5.75 -1.63
C TYR A 131 6.09 -6.94 -1.03
N THR A 132 6.17 -8.06 -1.74
CA THR A 132 6.66 -9.31 -1.17
C THR A 132 8.18 -9.34 -1.03
N SER A 133 8.66 -9.70 0.17
CA SER A 133 10.07 -10.03 0.43
C SER A 133 10.17 -11.03 1.59
N VAL A 134 11.22 -11.87 1.60
CA VAL A 134 11.44 -12.85 2.67
C VAL A 134 11.48 -12.17 4.05
N HIS A 135 12.13 -11.01 4.15
CA HIS A 135 12.19 -10.25 5.41
C HIS A 135 10.81 -9.79 5.89
N LEU A 136 9.93 -9.35 4.99
CA LEU A 136 8.55 -8.98 5.35
C LEU A 136 7.78 -10.21 5.84
N VAL A 137 7.95 -11.36 5.20
CA VAL A 137 7.28 -12.61 5.58
C VAL A 137 7.66 -13.01 7.01
N SER A 138 8.96 -13.09 7.31
CA SER A 138 9.42 -13.43 8.67
C SER A 138 8.90 -12.43 9.71
N THR A 139 8.96 -11.13 9.42
CA THR A 139 8.49 -10.09 10.35
C THR A 139 7.00 -10.19 10.65
N LEU A 140 6.17 -10.44 9.63
CA LEU A 140 4.72 -10.59 9.82
C LEU A 140 4.41 -11.86 10.60
N LEU A 141 5.14 -12.94 10.33
CA LEU A 141 4.99 -14.20 11.04
C LEU A 141 5.31 -14.07 12.54
N ASP A 142 6.38 -13.35 12.89
CA ASP A 142 6.71 -12.99 14.28
C ASP A 142 5.58 -12.20 14.95
N LYS A 143 4.81 -11.45 14.17
CA LYS A 143 3.63 -10.68 14.58
C LYS A 143 2.32 -11.44 14.38
N LYS A 144 2.34 -12.78 14.38
CA LYS A 144 1.15 -13.65 14.21
C LYS A 144 0.25 -13.20 13.06
N THR A 145 0.86 -12.74 11.97
CA THR A 145 0.19 -12.24 10.77
C THR A 145 0.77 -13.00 9.59
N TYR A 146 -0.09 -13.64 8.80
CA TYR A 146 0.36 -14.37 7.62
C TYR A 146 0.54 -13.40 6.45
N ILE A 147 1.05 -13.89 5.33
CA ILE A 147 1.11 -13.13 4.08
C ILE A 147 1.07 -14.09 2.91
N CYS A 148 0.36 -13.70 1.86
CA CYS A 148 0.37 -14.40 0.60
C CYS A 148 0.72 -13.39 -0.50
N GLY A 149 1.68 -13.72 -1.35
CA GLY A 149 2.03 -12.83 -2.44
C GLY A 149 2.90 -13.47 -3.48
N THR A 150 2.95 -12.82 -4.64
CA THR A 150 3.84 -13.25 -5.71
C THR A 150 5.26 -12.81 -5.41
N LEU A 151 6.25 -13.62 -5.76
CA LEU A 151 7.66 -13.29 -5.55
C LEU A 151 8.34 -13.10 -6.90
N GLN A 152 9.10 -12.01 -7.05
CA GLN A 152 9.91 -11.81 -8.24
C GLN A 152 11.01 -12.87 -8.30
N SER A 153 11.22 -13.50 -9.46
CA SER A 153 12.24 -14.52 -9.74
C SER A 153 13.68 -13.98 -9.67
N ASN A 154 14.06 -13.42 -8.53
CA ASN A 154 15.40 -12.91 -8.28
C ASN A 154 16.17 -13.95 -7.44
N PRO A 155 17.26 -14.54 -7.96
CA PRO A 155 18.05 -15.55 -7.25
C PRO A 155 18.62 -15.09 -5.91
N LYS A 156 18.72 -13.78 -5.66
CA LYS A 156 19.19 -13.24 -4.37
C LYS A 156 18.14 -13.29 -3.25
N ARG A 157 16.87 -13.53 -3.58
CA ARG A 157 15.74 -13.47 -2.64
C ARG A 157 15.00 -14.80 -2.52
N ILE A 158 15.39 -15.83 -3.27
CA ILE A 158 14.73 -17.14 -3.33
C ILE A 158 15.80 -18.21 -3.16
N PRO A 159 15.56 -19.28 -2.37
CA PRO A 159 16.45 -20.43 -2.33
C PRO A 159 16.76 -20.97 -3.73
N LYS A 160 18.05 -21.27 -3.98
CA LYS A 160 18.50 -21.80 -5.28
C LYS A 160 17.83 -23.14 -5.63
N THR A 161 17.51 -23.91 -4.60
CA THR A 161 16.74 -25.16 -4.64
C THR A 161 15.40 -24.96 -5.37
N VAL A 162 14.67 -23.87 -5.10
CA VAL A 162 13.42 -23.53 -5.80
C VAL A 162 13.69 -23.00 -7.21
N THR A 163 14.61 -22.04 -7.38
CA THR A 163 14.83 -21.41 -8.69
C THR A 163 15.40 -22.36 -9.73
N SER A 164 16.15 -23.39 -9.31
CA SER A 164 16.77 -24.38 -10.21
C SER A 164 15.80 -25.46 -10.70
N GLN A 165 14.64 -25.65 -10.06
CA GLN A 165 13.66 -26.67 -10.49
C GLN A 165 13.15 -26.41 -11.90
N LYS A 166 13.21 -27.42 -12.76
CA LYS A 166 12.58 -27.41 -14.09
C LYS A 166 11.25 -28.14 -14.01
N LEU A 167 10.16 -27.39 -14.06
CA LEU A 167 8.80 -27.92 -13.94
C LEU A 167 8.14 -28.06 -15.31
N LYS A 168 7.41 -29.15 -15.51
CA LYS A 168 6.48 -29.32 -16.64
C LYS A 168 5.20 -28.54 -16.38
N LYS A 169 4.41 -28.29 -17.43
CA LYS A 169 3.10 -27.61 -17.31
C LYS A 169 2.23 -28.34 -16.27
N LYS A 170 1.61 -27.58 -15.36
CA LYS A 170 0.79 -28.06 -14.23
C LYS A 170 1.56 -28.78 -13.09
N GLN A 171 2.89 -28.81 -13.11
CA GLN A 171 3.65 -29.25 -11.94
C GLN A 171 3.86 -28.07 -10.98
N ILE A 172 3.82 -28.37 -9.68
CA ILE A 172 4.03 -27.41 -8.60
C ILE A 172 5.17 -27.95 -7.74
N TYR A 173 6.11 -27.08 -7.40
CA TYR A 173 7.14 -27.35 -6.41
C TYR A 173 6.91 -26.47 -5.19
N VAL A 174 6.96 -27.09 -4.01
CA VAL A 174 6.80 -26.40 -2.73
C VAL A 174 8.03 -26.68 -1.89
N GLU A 175 8.61 -25.62 -1.34
CA GLU A 175 9.65 -25.69 -0.31
C GLU A 175 9.19 -24.90 0.91
N GLU A 176 9.35 -25.48 2.08
CA GLU A 176 8.98 -24.90 3.37
C GLU A 176 10.20 -24.90 4.29
N ASN A 177 10.48 -23.76 4.92
CA ASN A 177 11.52 -23.70 5.94
C ASN A 177 10.97 -24.13 7.31
N GLN A 178 11.86 -24.31 8.30
CA GLN A 178 11.47 -24.72 9.66
C GLN A 178 10.58 -23.69 10.38
N GLU A 179 10.59 -22.44 9.94
CA GLU A 179 9.77 -21.36 10.48
C GLU A 179 8.34 -21.38 9.92
N GLY A 180 8.03 -22.21 8.92
CA GLY A 180 6.71 -22.28 8.28
C GLY A 180 6.51 -21.33 7.10
N THR A 181 7.59 -20.69 6.62
CA THR A 181 7.57 -19.90 5.39
C THR A 181 7.65 -20.83 4.18
N ARG A 182 6.66 -20.70 3.27
CA ARG A 182 6.54 -21.52 2.07
C ARG A 182 6.82 -20.71 0.81
N VAL A 183 7.56 -21.31 -0.13
CA VAL A 183 7.73 -20.79 -1.48
C VAL A 183 7.18 -21.83 -2.46
N ILE A 184 6.31 -21.37 -3.36
CA ILE A 184 5.62 -22.21 -4.35
C ILE A 184 6.06 -21.77 -5.74
N LYS A 185 6.47 -22.72 -6.59
CA LYS A 185 6.89 -22.51 -7.98
C LYS A 185 6.12 -23.40 -8.93
#